data_AF-A0A9N9PHQ4-F1
#
_entry.id   AF-A0A9N9PHQ4-F1
#
_cell.length_a   1.000
_cell.length_b   1.000
_cell.length_c   1.000
_cell.angle_alpha   90.00
_cell.angle_beta   90.00
_cell.angle_gamma   90.00
#
_symmetry.space_group_name_H-M   'P 1'
#
loop_
_entity.id
_entity.type
_entity.pdbx_description
1 polymer ?
#
loop_
_entity_poly.entity_id
_entity_poly.type
_entity_poly.pdbx_seq_one_letter_code
_entity_poly.pdbx_strand_id
1 'polypeptide(L)'
;GMDACFVEPQNFDSLQMTDEDFDNKYMIEVTKNDEKDKEKENDQKEDNEPVEAPQKPKTPQDLVKEKIIEEYNQLKEDRRMLQTYIFPKGDNKWPLPVNIKRLIKNAQQKFNIRPSRRATTDLQFIDVINAVEELMTKLEVVKGNDLISIEAQSNATMLFRILLRSWLASRRVTEEFHLNSQALKWVLGEIESRFRKSLVAPGEMVGTVAAQSIGEPATQMTLNTFHYAGVSSKNVTLGVPRLKEIINVAKNIKTP
;
A
#
# COMPACT_ATOMS: atom_id res chain seq x y z
N GLY A 1 1.38 12.33 10.37
CA GLY A 1 0.58 12.64 11.56
C GLY A 1 -0.01 11.40 12.21
N MET A 2 0.79 10.33 12.31
CA MET A 2 0.39 9.10 12.99
C MET A 2 1.24 8.94 14.23
N ASP A 3 0.68 8.39 15.29
CA ASP A 3 1.39 8.00 16.50
C ASP A 3 2.16 6.69 16.26
N ALA A 4 3.46 6.71 16.56
CA ALA A 4 4.38 5.59 16.38
C ALA A 4 3.98 4.33 17.18
N CYS A 5 3.27 4.49 18.30
CA CYS A 5 2.80 3.36 19.11
C CYS A 5 1.80 2.45 18.39
N PHE A 6 1.11 2.96 17.37
CA PHE A 6 0.10 2.22 16.60
C PHE A 6 0.59 1.77 15.22
N VAL A 7 1.90 1.87 14.97
CA VAL A 7 2.52 1.53 13.69
C VAL A 7 3.25 0.19 13.82
N GLU A 8 3.03 -0.70 12.87
CA GLU A 8 3.67 -2.02 12.83
C GLU A 8 4.35 -2.22 11.47
N PRO A 9 5.46 -2.97 11.39
CA PRO A 9 6.08 -3.27 10.12
C PRO A 9 5.21 -4.22 9.27
N GLN A 10 4.92 -3.82 8.05
CA GLN A 10 4.09 -4.54 7.08
C GLN A 10 4.83 -4.72 5.75
N ASN A 11 4.50 -5.77 5.03
CA ASN A 11 5.13 -6.10 3.75
C ASN A 11 4.27 -5.61 2.57
N PHE A 12 4.95 -5.06 1.56
CA PHE A 12 4.38 -4.79 0.25
C PHE A 12 4.56 -6.01 -0.66
N ASP A 13 3.52 -6.85 -0.74
CA ASP A 13 3.52 -8.04 -1.60
C ASP A 13 3.80 -7.68 -3.07
N SER A 14 3.21 -6.58 -3.58
CA SER A 14 3.33 -6.16 -4.97
C SER A 14 4.74 -5.73 -5.39
N LEU A 15 5.61 -5.35 -4.46
CA LEU A 15 6.94 -4.79 -4.78
C LEU A 15 7.90 -5.86 -5.33
N GLN A 16 7.87 -7.07 -4.76
CA GLN A 16 8.84 -8.14 -5.04
C GLN A 16 8.31 -9.19 -6.03
N MET A 17 7.04 -9.12 -6.43
CA MET A 17 6.45 -10.06 -7.38
C MET A 17 7.02 -9.86 -8.77
N THR A 18 7.07 -10.95 -9.55
CA THR A 18 7.27 -10.88 -11.00
C THR A 18 6.01 -10.31 -11.67
N ASP A 19 6.12 -9.88 -12.92
CA ASP A 19 4.97 -9.36 -13.66
C ASP A 19 3.90 -10.44 -13.88
N GLU A 20 4.32 -11.68 -14.16
CA GLU A 20 3.40 -12.81 -14.28
C GLU A 20 2.68 -13.12 -12.96
N ASP A 21 3.41 -13.13 -11.84
CA ASP A 21 2.80 -13.36 -10.52
C ASP A 21 1.86 -12.22 -10.11
N PHE A 22 2.19 -10.99 -10.51
CA PHE A 22 1.35 -9.82 -10.27
C PHE A 22 0.04 -9.93 -11.06
N ASP A 23 0.13 -10.20 -12.35
CA ASP A 23 -1.04 -10.37 -13.22
C ASP A 23 -1.90 -11.55 -12.73
N ASN A 24 -1.28 -12.66 -12.36
CA ASN A 24 -1.96 -13.82 -11.76
C ASN A 24 -2.64 -13.54 -10.42
N LYS A 25 -2.26 -12.48 -9.70
CA LYS A 25 -2.82 -12.13 -8.38
C LYS A 25 -3.87 -11.02 -8.45
N TYR A 26 -3.75 -10.09 -9.39
CA TYR A 26 -4.57 -8.87 -9.44
C TYR A 26 -5.44 -8.75 -10.68
N MET A 27 -5.07 -9.36 -11.81
CA MET A 27 -5.80 -9.22 -13.08
C MET A 27 -7.07 -10.09 -13.08
N ILE A 28 -8.25 -9.52 -13.33
CA ILE A 28 -9.46 -10.33 -13.47
C ILE A 28 -9.63 -10.70 -14.95
N GLU A 29 -9.79 -11.98 -15.25
CA GLU A 29 -9.97 -12.51 -16.62
C GLU A 29 -11.39 -12.21 -17.18
N VAL A 30 -11.81 -10.95 -17.20
CA VAL A 30 -12.92 -10.51 -18.06
C VAL A 30 -12.40 -10.10 -19.45
N THR A 31 -11.08 -9.90 -19.56
CA THR A 31 -10.35 -9.37 -20.72
C THR A 31 -9.94 -10.40 -21.79
N LYS A 32 -9.83 -11.70 -21.47
CA LYS A 32 -9.34 -12.71 -22.43
C LYS A 32 -10.28 -12.99 -23.61
N ASN A 33 -11.59 -12.75 -23.44
CA ASN A 33 -12.54 -12.91 -24.53
C ASN A 33 -12.47 -11.71 -25.49
N ASP A 34 -12.26 -10.50 -24.97
CA ASP A 34 -12.21 -9.29 -25.79
C ASP A 34 -10.89 -9.17 -26.60
N GLU A 35 -9.76 -9.74 -26.14
CA GLU A 35 -8.52 -9.78 -26.95
C GLU A 35 -8.63 -10.75 -28.13
N LYS A 36 -9.25 -11.92 -27.93
CA LYS A 36 -9.56 -12.86 -29.03
C LYS A 36 -10.61 -12.32 -29.98
N ASP A 37 -11.54 -11.50 -29.49
CA ASP A 37 -12.57 -10.88 -30.32
C ASP A 37 -12.02 -9.64 -31.07
N LYS A 38 -11.05 -8.91 -30.50
CA LYS A 38 -10.30 -7.84 -31.19
C LYS A 38 -9.32 -8.37 -32.24
N GLU A 39 -8.65 -9.50 -31.99
CA GLU A 39 -7.81 -10.16 -32.99
C GLU A 39 -8.63 -10.64 -34.20
N LYS A 40 -9.84 -11.18 -33.97
CA LYS A 40 -10.76 -11.56 -35.05
C LYS A 40 -11.34 -10.38 -35.82
N GLU A 41 -11.53 -9.22 -35.19
CA GLU A 41 -11.97 -8.00 -35.87
C GLU A 41 -10.85 -7.31 -36.68
N ASN A 42 -9.59 -7.46 -36.27
CA ASN A 42 -8.45 -6.91 -37.00
C ASN A 42 -8.09 -7.74 -38.24
N ASP A 43 -8.31 -9.06 -38.22
CA ASP A 43 -8.11 -9.93 -39.40
C ASP A 43 -9.16 -9.70 -40.52
N GLN A 44 -10.20 -8.88 -40.29
CA GLN A 44 -11.23 -8.54 -41.27
C GLN A 44 -11.21 -7.07 -41.74
N LYS A 45 -10.22 -6.28 -41.32
CA LYS A 45 -10.11 -4.84 -41.66
C LYS A 45 -8.76 -4.51 -42.29
N GLU A 46 -8.36 -5.27 -43.30
CA GLU A 46 -7.56 -4.71 -44.39
C GLU A 46 -8.57 -4.14 -45.40
N ASP A 47 -8.41 -2.86 -45.75
CA ASP A 47 -9.27 -2.06 -46.63
C ASP A 47 -10.53 -1.44 -45.98
N ASN A 48 -10.37 -0.35 -45.22
CA ASN A 48 -11.16 0.87 -45.35
C ASN A 48 -10.69 1.99 -44.40
N GLU A 49 -10.63 3.22 -44.93
CA GLU A 49 -10.24 4.47 -44.25
C GLU A 49 -11.05 4.79 -42.97
N PRO A 50 -10.49 5.60 -42.04
CA PRO A 50 -11.04 5.79 -40.70
C PRO A 50 -12.27 6.71 -40.72
N VAL A 51 -13.46 6.10 -40.65
CA VAL A 51 -14.69 6.83 -40.30
C VAL A 51 -14.83 6.79 -38.77
N GLU A 52 -14.73 7.96 -38.13
CA GLU A 52 -15.05 8.14 -36.71
C GLU A 52 -16.49 7.68 -36.43
N ALA A 53 -16.62 6.49 -35.83
CA ALA A 53 -17.91 5.94 -35.47
C ALA A 53 -18.48 6.68 -34.23
N PRO A 54 -19.76 7.08 -34.24
CA PRO A 54 -20.40 7.71 -33.09
C PRO A 54 -20.44 6.74 -31.90
N GLN A 55 -20.03 7.22 -30.73
CA GLN A 55 -19.97 6.44 -29.49
C GLN A 55 -21.36 5.87 -29.15
N LYS A 56 -21.52 4.55 -29.24
CA LYS A 56 -22.73 3.85 -28.78
C LYS A 56 -22.92 4.10 -27.27
N PRO A 57 -24.15 4.28 -26.77
CA PRO A 57 -24.39 4.37 -25.34
C PRO A 57 -23.91 3.09 -24.64
N LYS A 58 -22.98 3.24 -23.70
CA LYS A 58 -22.32 2.14 -22.97
C LYS A 58 -23.36 1.30 -22.24
N THR A 59 -23.32 -0.02 -22.41
CA THR A 59 -24.20 -0.95 -21.67
C THR A 59 -23.79 -0.96 -20.19
N PRO A 60 -24.70 -1.16 -19.22
CA PRO A 60 -24.33 -1.24 -17.79
C PRO A 60 -23.23 -2.27 -17.48
N GLN A 61 -23.11 -3.33 -18.29
CA GLN A 61 -22.05 -4.34 -18.17
C GLN A 61 -20.67 -3.81 -18.62
N ASP A 62 -20.63 -2.91 -19.60
CA ASP A 62 -19.39 -2.32 -20.12
C ASP A 62 -18.77 -1.37 -19.08
N LEU A 63 -19.62 -0.65 -18.33
CA LEU A 63 -19.18 0.23 -17.23
C LEU A 63 -18.53 -0.53 -16.08
N VAL A 64 -19.02 -1.73 -15.76
CA VAL A 64 -18.42 -2.59 -14.72
C VAL A 64 -17.06 -3.10 -15.17
N LYS A 65 -16.93 -3.50 -16.44
CA LYS A 65 -15.65 -3.90 -17.02
C LYS A 65 -14.62 -2.76 -16.98
N GLU A 66 -15.05 -1.55 -17.36
CA GLU A 66 -14.19 -0.35 -17.34
C GLU A 66 -13.62 -0.08 -15.95
N LYS A 67 -14.45 -0.11 -14.90
CA LYS A 67 -13.99 0.06 -13.51
C LYS A 67 -13.00 -1.00 -13.04
N ILE A 68 -13.17 -2.26 -13.46
CA ILE A 68 -12.22 -3.34 -13.12
C ILE A 68 -10.87 -3.10 -13.80
N ILE A 69 -10.87 -2.63 -15.05
CA ILE A 69 -9.66 -2.29 -15.79
C ILE A 69 -8.96 -1.09 -15.15
N GLU A 70 -9.72 -0.06 -14.75
CA GLU A 70 -9.20 1.11 -14.03
C GLU A 70 -8.52 0.72 -12.71
N GLU A 71 -9.14 -0.15 -11.90
CA GLU A 71 -8.53 -0.65 -10.65
C GLU A 71 -7.19 -1.32 -10.93
N TYR A 72 -7.12 -2.19 -11.94
CA TYR A 72 -5.91 -2.90 -12.30
C TYR A 72 -4.79 -1.97 -12.80
N ASN A 73 -5.14 -0.99 -13.64
CA ASN A 73 -4.20 0.02 -14.12
C ASN A 73 -3.66 0.87 -12.97
N GLN A 74 -4.52 1.23 -12.01
CA GLN A 74 -4.10 1.95 -10.81
C GLN A 74 -3.11 1.13 -9.98
N LEU A 75 -3.33 -0.18 -9.82
CA LEU A 75 -2.40 -1.07 -9.12
C LEU A 75 -1.05 -1.21 -9.83
N LYS A 76 -1.03 -1.21 -11.17
CA LYS A 76 0.21 -1.19 -11.97
C LYS A 76 0.99 0.09 -11.75
N GLU A 77 0.31 1.24 -11.76
CA GLU A 77 0.95 2.53 -11.54
C GLU A 77 1.48 2.66 -10.10
N ASP A 78 0.70 2.20 -9.11
CA ASP A 78 1.14 2.13 -7.72
C ASP A 78 2.41 1.27 -7.57
N ARG A 79 2.48 0.12 -8.26
CA ARG A 79 3.67 -0.76 -8.26
C ARG A 79 4.88 -0.07 -8.90
N ARG A 80 4.69 0.57 -10.05
CA ARG A 80 5.75 1.34 -10.72
C ARG A 80 6.30 2.42 -9.80
N MET A 81 5.41 3.17 -9.18
CA MET A 81 5.74 4.24 -8.24
C MET A 81 6.53 3.74 -7.04
N LEU A 82 6.16 2.58 -6.47
CA LEU A 82 6.91 1.95 -5.40
C LEU A 82 8.32 1.54 -5.84
N GLN A 83 8.48 1.00 -7.05
CA GLN A 83 9.78 0.51 -7.56
C GLN A 83 10.72 1.65 -7.98
N THR A 84 10.20 2.68 -8.65
CA THR A 84 11.04 3.73 -9.25
C THR A 84 11.32 4.88 -8.29
N TYR A 85 10.31 5.33 -7.53
CA TYR A 85 10.41 6.57 -6.75
C TYR A 85 10.54 6.33 -5.26
N ILE A 86 9.77 5.41 -4.68
CA ILE A 86 9.66 5.27 -3.23
C ILE A 86 10.74 4.33 -2.66
N PHE A 87 10.86 3.11 -3.19
CA PHE A 87 11.76 2.06 -2.69
C PHE A 87 12.70 1.52 -3.77
N PRO A 88 13.64 2.33 -4.29
CA PRO A 88 14.56 1.90 -5.34
C PRO A 88 15.50 0.77 -4.92
N LYS A 89 15.67 0.55 -3.61
CA LYS A 89 16.49 -0.54 -3.05
C LYS A 89 15.75 -1.88 -2.94
N GLY A 90 14.43 -1.89 -3.13
CA GLY A 90 13.61 -3.11 -3.03
C GLY A 90 13.24 -3.53 -1.60
N ASP A 91 13.42 -2.66 -0.60
CA ASP A 91 12.99 -2.91 0.77
C ASP A 91 11.46 -3.00 0.81
N ASN A 92 10.92 -4.17 1.15
CA ASN A 92 9.48 -4.43 1.12
C ASN A 92 8.77 -4.25 2.47
N LYS A 93 9.53 -4.12 3.57
CA LYS A 93 9.00 -4.12 4.94
C LYS A 93 9.08 -2.72 5.53
N TRP A 94 7.91 -2.08 5.70
CA TRP A 94 7.83 -0.71 6.20
C TRP A 94 6.81 -0.55 7.32
N PRO A 95 7.09 0.34 8.29
CA PRO A 95 6.18 0.62 9.41
C PRO A 95 4.96 1.38 8.89
N LEU A 96 3.78 0.75 8.98
CA LEU A 96 2.50 1.32 8.55
C LEU A 96 1.42 1.16 9.62
N PRO A 97 0.49 2.13 9.75
CA PRO A 97 -0.62 1.99 10.66
C PRO A 97 -1.54 0.86 10.20
N VAL A 98 -2.26 0.25 11.14
CA VAL A 98 -3.29 -0.77 10.87
C VAL A 98 -2.78 -2.00 10.10
N ASN A 99 -2.61 -3.12 10.79
CA ASN A 99 -2.20 -4.38 10.17
C ASN A 99 -3.36 -5.06 9.41
N ILE A 100 -3.44 -4.83 8.09
CA ILE A 100 -4.55 -5.29 7.24
C ILE A 100 -4.62 -6.82 7.17
N LYS A 101 -3.46 -7.48 7.01
CA LYS A 101 -3.37 -8.95 6.99
C LYS A 101 -3.98 -9.58 8.24
N ARG A 102 -3.70 -9.01 9.41
CA ARG A 102 -4.27 -9.46 10.69
C ARG A 102 -5.78 -9.21 10.75
N LEU A 103 -6.26 -8.07 10.26
CA LEU A 103 -7.69 -7.77 10.21
C LEU A 103 -8.47 -8.74 9.32
N ILE A 104 -7.95 -9.06 8.13
CA ILE A 104 -8.57 -10.04 7.23
C ILE A 104 -8.65 -11.41 7.91
N LYS A 105 -7.58 -11.86 8.57
CA LYS A 105 -7.58 -13.13 9.32
C LYS A 105 -8.59 -13.13 10.47
N ASN A 106 -8.68 -12.02 11.21
CA ASN A 106 -9.66 -11.86 12.29
C ASN A 106 -11.10 -11.90 11.73
N ALA A 107 -11.34 -11.30 10.57
CA ALA A 107 -12.64 -11.36 9.90
C ALA A 107 -12.98 -12.79 9.50
N GLN A 108 -12.05 -13.51 8.90
CA GLN A 108 -12.25 -14.91 8.51
C GLN A 108 -12.63 -15.78 9.72
N GLN A 109 -11.95 -15.60 10.86
CA GLN A 109 -12.29 -16.30 12.10
C GLN A 109 -13.68 -15.90 12.64
N LYS A 110 -13.98 -14.60 12.68
CA LYS A 110 -15.24 -14.08 13.22
C LYS A 110 -16.46 -14.53 12.43
N PHE A 111 -16.35 -14.60 11.11
CA PHE A 111 -17.44 -14.99 10.21
C PHE A 111 -17.37 -16.47 9.78
N ASN A 112 -16.49 -17.27 10.40
CA ASN A 112 -16.28 -18.69 10.09
C ASN A 112 -15.99 -18.98 8.61
N ILE A 113 -15.27 -18.09 7.95
CA ILE A 113 -14.89 -18.20 6.55
C ILE A 113 -13.64 -19.08 6.45
N ARG A 114 -13.75 -20.17 5.70
CA ARG A 114 -12.60 -21.03 5.37
C ARG A 114 -12.17 -20.74 3.93
N PRO A 115 -11.03 -20.06 3.72
CA PRO A 115 -10.55 -19.79 2.37
C PRO A 115 -10.22 -21.12 1.70
N SER A 116 -10.94 -21.45 0.64
CA SER A 116 -10.77 -22.66 -0.16
C SER A 116 -11.18 -22.33 -1.58
N ARG A 117 -10.55 -22.95 -2.59
CA ARG A 117 -10.93 -22.77 -4.00
C ARG A 117 -12.41 -23.07 -4.31
N ARG A 118 -13.12 -23.75 -3.42
CA ARG A 118 -14.55 -24.07 -3.54
C ARG A 118 -15.46 -23.12 -2.74
N ALA A 119 -14.90 -22.23 -1.93
CA ALA A 119 -15.68 -21.27 -1.20
C ALA A 119 -16.29 -20.27 -2.20
N THR A 120 -17.57 -19.99 -2.06
CA THR A 120 -18.26 -18.98 -2.85
C THR A 120 -18.46 -17.74 -1.99
N THR A 121 -18.36 -16.59 -2.63
CA THR A 121 -18.60 -15.28 -2.04
C THR A 121 -19.87 -14.68 -2.62
N ASP A 122 -20.59 -13.93 -1.79
CA ASP A 122 -21.78 -13.17 -2.17
C ASP A 122 -21.42 -11.82 -2.82
N LEU A 123 -20.16 -11.40 -2.70
CA LEU A 123 -19.64 -10.13 -3.20
C LEU A 123 -19.45 -10.11 -4.71
N GLN A 124 -19.88 -9.02 -5.34
CA GLN A 124 -19.47 -8.67 -6.69
C GLN A 124 -18.21 -7.81 -6.64
N PHE A 125 -17.38 -7.86 -7.68
CA PHE A 125 -16.14 -7.08 -7.74
C PHE A 125 -16.39 -5.58 -7.62
N ILE A 126 -17.46 -5.08 -8.24
CA ILE A 126 -17.85 -3.67 -8.20
C ILE A 126 -18.16 -3.17 -6.78
N ASP A 127 -18.75 -4.02 -5.95
CA ASP A 127 -19.08 -3.66 -4.56
C ASP A 127 -17.80 -3.45 -3.74
N VAL A 128 -16.77 -4.26 -4.01
CA VAL A 128 -15.46 -4.13 -3.36
C VAL A 128 -14.78 -2.82 -3.78
N ILE A 129 -14.75 -2.53 -5.09
CA ILE A 129 -14.12 -1.32 -5.64
C ILE A 129 -14.76 -0.07 -5.03
N ASN A 130 -16.08 0.04 -5.10
CA ASN A 130 -16.80 1.20 -4.57
C ASN A 130 -16.61 1.34 -3.05
N ALA A 131 -16.62 0.24 -2.30
CA ALA A 131 -16.44 0.29 -0.85
C ALA A 131 -15.01 0.68 -0.44
N VAL A 132 -14.00 0.30 -1.23
CA VAL A 132 -12.60 0.67 -1.03
C VAL A 132 -12.37 2.15 -1.40
N GLU A 133 -12.99 2.65 -2.47
CA GLU A 133 -13.02 4.08 -2.81
C GLU A 133 -13.66 4.91 -1.69
N GLU A 134 -14.81 4.46 -1.17
CA GLU A 134 -15.49 5.13 -0.06
C GLU A 134 -14.65 5.12 1.23
N LEU A 135 -13.90 4.04 1.49
CA LEU A 135 -12.97 4.03 2.61
C LEU A 135 -11.85 5.08 2.42
N MET A 136 -11.27 5.19 1.22
CA MET A 136 -10.16 6.12 0.97
C MET A 136 -10.52 7.60 1.14
N THR A 137 -11.78 7.97 0.91
CA THR A 137 -12.25 9.34 1.16
C THR A 137 -12.41 9.62 2.65
N LYS A 138 -12.74 8.61 3.47
CA LYS A 138 -12.88 8.75 4.94
C LYS A 138 -11.54 8.83 5.69
N LEU A 139 -10.45 8.41 5.06
CA LEU A 139 -9.10 8.39 5.67
C LEU A 139 -8.43 9.75 5.55
N GLU A 140 -8.88 10.72 6.35
CA GLU A 140 -8.34 12.09 6.39
C GLU A 140 -7.31 12.28 7.51
N VAL A 141 -6.19 12.93 7.19
CA VAL A 141 -5.12 13.29 8.15
C VAL A 141 -4.95 14.81 8.21
N VAL A 142 -4.85 15.45 7.04
CA VAL A 142 -4.80 16.89 6.86
C VAL A 142 -6.23 17.38 6.61
N LYS A 143 -6.70 18.30 7.46
CA LYS A 143 -8.02 18.91 7.32
C LYS A 143 -7.90 20.18 6.49
N GLY A 144 -8.71 20.31 5.44
CA GLY A 144 -8.76 21.52 4.62
C GLY A 144 -9.31 21.23 3.22
N ASN A 145 -9.95 22.23 2.61
CA ASN A 145 -10.52 22.15 1.26
C ASN A 145 -9.73 22.98 0.24
N ASP A 146 -8.66 23.63 0.67
CA ASP A 146 -7.74 24.36 -0.20
C ASP A 146 -6.88 23.39 -1.03
N LEU A 147 -6.42 23.88 -2.19
CA LEU A 147 -5.65 23.08 -3.14
C LEU A 147 -4.41 22.44 -2.49
N ILE A 148 -3.75 23.18 -1.60
CA ILE A 148 -2.54 22.72 -0.90
C ILE A 148 -2.89 21.62 0.10
N SER A 149 -3.95 21.79 0.90
CA SER A 149 -4.40 20.75 1.84
C SER A 149 -4.80 19.45 1.13
N ILE A 150 -5.46 19.54 -0.03
CA ILE A 150 -5.84 18.35 -0.83
C ILE A 150 -4.59 17.60 -1.31
N GLU A 151 -3.61 18.33 -1.83
CA GLU A 151 -2.33 17.74 -2.26
C GLU A 151 -1.56 17.13 -1.07
N ALA A 152 -1.47 17.86 0.04
CA ALA A 152 -0.83 17.39 1.27
C ALA A 152 -1.50 16.13 1.82
N GLN A 153 -2.84 16.06 1.78
CA GLN A 153 -3.60 14.88 2.20
C GLN A 153 -3.33 13.67 1.29
N SER A 154 -3.29 13.90 -0.02
CA SER A 154 -2.96 12.87 -1.00
C SER A 154 -1.59 12.27 -0.72
N ASN A 155 -0.58 13.12 -0.54
CA ASN A 155 0.79 12.71 -0.27
C ASN A 155 0.94 12.03 1.09
N ALA A 156 0.29 12.55 2.14
CA ALA A 156 0.37 12.00 3.50
C ALA A 156 -0.18 10.58 3.62
N THR A 157 -1.19 10.22 2.81
CA THR A 157 -1.84 8.90 2.85
C THR A 157 -1.46 7.99 1.69
N MET A 158 -0.66 8.48 0.73
CA MET A 158 -0.25 7.78 -0.49
C MET A 158 0.21 6.35 -0.25
N LEU A 159 1.20 6.15 0.64
CA LEU A 159 1.77 4.83 0.92
C LEU A 159 0.75 3.88 1.56
N PHE A 160 -0.09 4.38 2.45
CA PHE A 160 -1.14 3.59 3.09
C PHE A 160 -2.28 3.25 2.12
N ARG A 161 -2.63 4.16 1.20
CA ARG A 161 -3.59 3.93 0.11
C ARG A 161 -3.10 2.83 -0.83
N ILE A 162 -1.82 2.86 -1.22
CA ILE A 162 -1.21 1.80 -2.03
C ILE A 162 -1.30 0.44 -1.31
N LEU A 163 -0.99 0.40 -0.01
CA LEU A 163 -1.12 -0.83 0.77
C LEU A 163 -2.57 -1.34 0.81
N LEU A 164 -3.54 -0.46 1.06
CA LEU A 164 -4.96 -0.79 1.10
C LEU A 164 -5.44 -1.31 -0.26
N ARG A 165 -5.08 -0.65 -1.37
CA ARG A 165 -5.41 -1.12 -2.72
C ARG A 165 -4.81 -2.48 -3.02
N SER A 166 -3.55 -2.72 -2.64
CA SER A 166 -2.91 -4.02 -2.85
C SER A 166 -3.55 -5.14 -2.02
N TRP A 167 -3.99 -4.89 -0.78
CA TRP A 167 -4.60 -5.91 0.05
C TRP A 167 -6.10 -6.10 -0.21
N LEU A 168 -6.83 -5.03 -0.52
CA LEU A 168 -8.28 -5.05 -0.73
C LEU A 168 -8.67 -5.02 -2.22
N ALA A 169 -7.75 -5.37 -3.11
CA ALA A 169 -8.05 -5.54 -4.53
C ALA A 169 -9.23 -6.50 -4.72
N SER A 170 -10.14 -6.15 -5.64
CA SER A 170 -11.40 -6.86 -5.87
C SER A 170 -11.19 -8.37 -6.07
N ARG A 171 -10.19 -8.77 -6.87
CA ARG A 171 -9.81 -10.17 -7.09
C ARG A 171 -9.39 -10.87 -5.80
N ARG A 172 -8.52 -10.25 -5.00
CA ARG A 172 -8.00 -10.85 -3.76
C ARG A 172 -9.09 -11.03 -2.70
N VAL A 173 -9.96 -10.03 -2.54
CA VAL A 173 -11.07 -10.08 -1.59
C VAL A 173 -12.01 -11.24 -1.88
N THR A 174 -12.34 -11.43 -3.17
CA THR A 174 -13.31 -12.44 -3.62
C THR A 174 -12.69 -13.83 -3.78
N GLU A 175 -11.50 -13.95 -4.38
CA GLU A 175 -10.88 -15.24 -4.76
C GLU A 175 -9.78 -15.73 -3.82
N GLU A 176 -9.09 -14.86 -3.08
CA GLU A 176 -8.03 -15.27 -2.13
C GLU A 176 -8.63 -15.39 -0.73
N PHE A 177 -9.23 -14.31 -0.24
CA PHE A 177 -9.75 -14.23 1.13
C PHE A 177 -11.17 -14.76 1.29
N HIS A 178 -11.93 -14.81 0.18
CA HIS A 178 -13.31 -15.26 0.14
C HIS A 178 -14.20 -14.55 1.18
N LEU A 179 -14.05 -13.23 1.30
CA LEU A 179 -14.83 -12.45 2.25
C LEU A 179 -16.30 -12.36 1.83
N ASN A 180 -17.22 -12.43 2.79
CA ASN A 180 -18.62 -12.11 2.53
C ASN A 180 -18.89 -10.60 2.67
N SER A 181 -20.05 -10.12 2.22
CA SER A 181 -20.41 -8.70 2.29
C SER A 181 -20.38 -8.15 3.72
N GLN A 182 -20.79 -8.95 4.70
CA GLN A 182 -20.74 -8.57 6.11
C GLN A 182 -19.31 -8.47 6.65
N ALA A 183 -18.43 -9.40 6.29
CA ALA A 183 -17.02 -9.40 6.70
C ALA A 183 -16.28 -8.23 6.06
N LEU A 184 -16.54 -7.93 4.78
CA LEU A 184 -15.95 -6.77 4.12
C LEU A 184 -16.34 -5.48 4.85
N LYS A 185 -17.64 -5.26 5.09
CA LYS A 185 -18.12 -4.09 5.86
C LYS A 185 -17.49 -4.00 7.25
N TRP A 186 -17.35 -5.14 7.93
CA TRP A 186 -16.68 -5.19 9.23
C TRP A 186 -15.19 -4.83 9.14
N VAL A 187 -14.46 -5.36 8.15
CA VAL A 187 -13.04 -5.04 7.92
C VAL A 187 -12.86 -3.55 7.64
N LEU A 188 -13.67 -2.97 6.75
CA LEU A 188 -13.58 -1.55 6.40
C LEU A 188 -13.84 -0.65 7.61
N GLY A 189 -14.88 -0.94 8.40
CA GLY A 189 -15.17 -0.19 9.64
C GLY A 189 -14.07 -0.33 10.69
N GLU A 190 -13.45 -1.50 10.81
CA GLU A 190 -12.33 -1.72 11.72
C GLU A 190 -11.05 -0.99 11.25
N ILE A 191 -10.80 -0.92 9.94
CA ILE A 191 -9.70 -0.12 9.37
C ILE A 191 -9.92 1.35 9.68
N GLU A 192 -11.11 1.90 9.43
CA GLU A 192 -11.46 3.29 9.72
C GLU A 192 -11.27 3.62 11.22
N SER A 193 -11.80 2.77 12.09
CA SER A 193 -11.70 2.93 13.55
C SER A 193 -10.24 2.91 14.03
N ARG A 194 -9.44 1.94 13.55
CA ARG A 194 -8.03 1.84 13.95
C ARG A 194 -7.16 2.94 13.36
N PHE A 195 -7.45 3.37 12.13
CA PHE A 195 -6.75 4.49 11.51
C PHE A 195 -6.97 5.80 12.26
N ARG A 196 -8.22 6.08 12.67
CA ARG A 196 -8.51 7.26 13.49
C ARG A 196 -7.83 7.21 14.85
N LYS A 197 -7.75 6.02 15.46
CA LYS A 197 -7.05 5.83 16.74
C LYS A 197 -5.54 5.99 16.63
N SER A 198 -4.95 5.71 15.47
CA SER A 198 -3.52 5.86 15.25
C SER A 198 -3.09 7.28 14.88
N LEU A 199 -4.03 8.23 14.76
CA LEU A 199 -3.69 9.65 14.61
C LEU A 199 -3.04 10.17 15.90
N VAL A 200 -1.97 10.96 15.73
CA VAL A 200 -1.29 11.58 16.87
C VAL A 200 -2.18 12.62 17.55
N ALA A 201 -2.14 12.69 18.87
CA ALA A 201 -2.91 13.66 19.62
C ALA A 201 -2.28 15.07 19.49
N PRO A 202 -3.09 16.12 19.25
CA PRO A 202 -2.57 17.49 19.25
C PRO A 202 -2.09 17.87 20.65
N GLY A 203 -0.96 18.60 20.73
CA GLY A 203 -0.38 19.05 22.00
C GLY A 203 0.53 18.03 22.69
N GLU A 204 0.80 16.89 22.07
CA GLU A 204 1.75 15.90 22.58
C GLU A 204 3.20 16.43 22.55
N MET A 205 3.98 16.16 23.60
CA MET A 205 5.37 16.60 23.74
C MET A 205 6.34 15.73 22.91
N VAL A 206 6.19 15.77 21.58
CA VAL A 206 6.96 14.94 20.64
C VAL A 206 8.47 15.15 20.75
N GLY A 207 8.92 16.35 21.13
CA GLY A 207 10.34 16.66 21.30
C GLY A 207 11.00 15.87 22.43
N THR A 208 10.32 15.75 23.57
CA THR A 208 10.83 14.99 24.73
C THR A 208 10.84 13.50 24.45
N VAL A 209 9.77 12.98 23.84
CA VAL A 209 9.68 11.57 23.43
C VAL A 209 10.79 11.24 22.43
N ALA A 210 10.96 12.05 21.38
CA ALA A 210 12.01 11.84 20.39
C ALA A 210 13.43 11.89 21.00
N ALA A 211 13.68 12.83 21.92
CA ALA A 211 14.98 12.93 22.60
C ALA A 211 15.30 11.66 23.41
N GLN A 212 14.32 11.11 24.12
CA GLN A 212 14.47 9.87 24.87
C GLN A 212 14.66 8.65 23.94
N SER A 213 13.85 8.55 22.88
CA SER A 213 13.92 7.44 21.92
C SER A 213 15.25 7.37 21.16
N ILE A 214 15.97 8.48 21.02
CA ILE A 214 17.32 8.50 20.45
C ILE A 214 18.39 8.30 21.55
N GLY A 215 18.19 8.91 22.73
CA GLY A 215 19.16 8.89 23.82
C GLY A 215 19.39 7.51 24.43
N GLU A 216 18.33 6.74 24.67
CA GLU A 216 18.43 5.39 25.23
C GLU A 216 19.29 4.45 24.36
N PRO A 217 18.99 4.23 23.07
CA PRO A 217 19.78 3.33 22.23
C PRO A 217 21.21 3.85 22.02
N ALA A 218 21.44 5.17 22.03
CA ALA A 218 22.79 5.71 21.93
C ALA A 218 23.70 5.21 23.06
N THR A 219 23.20 5.15 24.29
CA THR A 219 23.96 4.61 25.41
C THR A 219 24.28 3.12 25.22
N GLN A 220 23.31 2.33 24.75
CA GLN A 220 23.49 0.90 24.48
C GLN A 220 24.50 0.63 23.34
N MET A 221 24.51 1.47 22.31
CA MET A 221 25.43 1.33 21.18
C MET A 221 26.90 1.54 21.56
N THR A 222 27.20 2.25 22.66
CA THR A 222 28.57 2.57 23.08
C THR A 222 29.42 1.33 23.39
N LEU A 223 28.79 0.25 23.89
CA LEU A 223 29.49 -0.98 24.27
C LEU A 223 29.65 -1.97 23.10
N ASN A 224 28.84 -1.84 22.04
CA ASN A 224 28.77 -2.81 20.93
C ASN A 224 29.65 -2.46 19.72
N THR A 225 30.41 -1.36 19.75
CA THR A 225 31.14 -0.85 18.57
C THR A 225 32.44 -1.56 18.23
N PHE A 226 32.97 -2.41 19.11
CA PHE A 226 34.28 -3.06 18.93
C PHE A 226 34.22 -4.44 18.25
N HIS A 227 33.02 -4.98 17.99
CA HIS A 227 32.86 -6.35 17.50
C HIS A 227 32.10 -6.47 16.18
N TYR A 228 32.13 -5.45 15.30
CA TYR A 228 31.68 -5.64 13.91
C TYR A 228 32.74 -6.48 13.15
N ALA A 229 32.74 -7.79 13.43
CA ALA A 229 33.63 -8.74 12.80
C ALA A 229 33.30 -8.85 11.31
N GLY A 230 34.24 -8.48 10.44
CA GLY A 230 34.15 -8.81 9.00
C GLY A 230 34.47 -7.69 7.99
N VAL A 231 34.74 -6.45 8.41
CA VAL A 231 35.18 -5.39 7.47
C VAL A 231 36.61 -4.96 7.80
N SER A 232 37.57 -5.58 7.14
CA SER A 232 39.01 -5.52 7.47
C SER A 232 39.71 -4.18 7.18
N SER A 233 39.03 -3.12 6.75
CA SER A 233 39.72 -1.96 6.18
C SER A 233 39.67 -0.65 6.96
N LYS A 234 38.71 -0.36 7.84
CA LYS A 234 38.72 0.89 8.63
C LYS A 234 37.94 0.77 9.95
N ASN A 235 38.61 1.02 11.07
CA ASN A 235 37.96 1.27 12.37
C ASN A 235 37.25 2.64 12.30
N VAL A 236 36.07 2.70 11.66
CA VAL A 236 35.23 3.90 11.63
C VAL A 236 34.75 4.20 13.05
N THR A 237 34.79 5.45 13.49
CA THR A 237 34.17 5.83 14.77
C THR A 237 32.68 5.53 14.71
N LEU A 238 32.22 4.62 15.58
CA LEU A 238 30.81 4.27 15.75
C LEU A 238 30.34 4.66 17.17
N GLY A 239 29.03 4.60 17.41
CA GLY A 239 28.44 4.81 18.73
C GLY A 239 28.49 6.28 19.20
N VAL A 240 28.60 6.49 20.52
CA VAL A 240 28.54 7.82 21.14
C VAL A 240 29.61 8.81 20.64
N PRO A 241 30.88 8.41 20.40
CA PRO A 241 31.87 9.33 19.82
C PRO A 241 31.41 9.92 18.48
N ARG A 242 30.82 9.08 17.62
CA ARG A 242 30.30 9.54 16.32
C ARG A 242 29.04 10.38 16.46
N LEU A 243 28.14 10.01 17.37
CA LEU A 243 26.95 10.79 17.67
C LEU A 243 27.33 12.21 18.13
N LYS A 244 28.35 12.34 18.99
CA LYS A 244 28.86 13.64 19.44
C LYS A 244 29.44 14.48 18.31
N GLU A 245 30.16 13.87 17.37
CA GLU A 245 30.68 14.57 16.18
C GLU A 245 29.54 15.10 15.29
N ILE A 246 28.51 14.27 15.06
CA ILE A 246 27.35 14.63 14.21
C ILE A 246 26.53 15.75 14.86
N ILE A 247 26.18 15.62 16.15
CA ILE A 247 25.37 16.62 16.87
C ILE A 247 26.08 17.98 16.93
N ASN A 248 27.40 18.00 17.15
CA ASN A 248 28.16 19.26 17.26
C ASN A 248 28.62 19.81 15.90
N VAL A 249 28.32 19.12 14.79
CA VAL A 249 28.80 19.49 13.45
C VAL A 249 30.32 19.74 13.46
N ALA A 250 31.06 18.79 14.03
CA ALA A 250 32.49 18.94 14.24
C ALA A 250 33.25 19.11 12.93
N LYS A 251 34.06 20.17 12.81
CA LYS A 251 34.86 20.45 11.61
C LYS A 251 35.92 19.36 11.33
N ASN A 252 36.50 18.80 12.40
CA ASN A 252 37.51 17.75 12.31
C ASN A 252 36.94 16.45 12.88
N ILE A 253 36.45 15.58 11.99
CA ILE A 253 35.96 14.23 12.33
C ILE A 253 37.13 13.24 12.39
N LYS A 254 37.12 12.33 13.37
CA LYS A 254 38.25 11.42 13.60
C LYS A 254 38.46 10.41 12.47
N THR A 255 37.37 9.97 11.84
CA THR A 255 37.42 9.10 10.65
C THR A 255 36.53 9.69 9.56
N PRO A 256 37.10 10.44 8.60
CA PRO A 256 36.37 10.99 7.47
C PRO A 256 35.95 9.93 6.44
#